data_AF-A0A8C9JCU4-F1
#
_entry.id   AF-A0A8C9JCU4-F1
#
_cell.length_a   1.000
_cell.length_b   1.000
_cell.length_c   1.000
_cell.angle_alpha   90.00
_cell.angle_beta   90.00
_cell.angle_gamma   90.00
#
_symmetry.space_group_name_H-M   'P 1'
#
loop_
_entity.id
_entity.type
_entity.pdbx_description
1 polymer ?
#
loop_
_entity_poly.entity_id
_entity_poly.type
_entity_poly.pdbx_seq_one_letter_code
_entity_poly.pdbx_strand_id
1 'polypeptide(L)'
;MKALLFLGLLLLSVTVQGKIFQRCELARTLKKLGMDGFKGVSLATWMCVAKWESDYNTRATNYNPGSRSTDYGIFQINSRYWCNDGKTPRAENACHVSCSGKTR
;
A
#
# COMPACT_ATOMS: atom_id res chain seq x y z
N MET A 1 -13.08 36.98 2.81
CA MET A 1 -13.15 35.86 3.78
C MET A 1 -13.55 34.52 3.14
N LYS A 2 -14.62 34.45 2.33
CA LYS A 2 -15.03 33.20 1.64
C LYS A 2 -13.95 32.63 0.71
N ALA A 3 -13.27 33.47 -0.09
CA ALA A 3 -12.20 33.04 -0.99
C ALA A 3 -10.99 32.43 -0.24
N LEU A 4 -10.65 32.95 0.94
CA LEU A 4 -9.57 32.41 1.78
C LEU A 4 -9.95 31.05 2.40
N LEU A 5 -11.23 30.85 2.73
CA LEU A 5 -11.76 29.55 3.19
C LEU A 5 -11.75 28.49 2.08
N PHE A 6 -12.16 28.85 0.85
CA PHE A 6 -12.09 27.95 -0.30
C PHE A 6 -10.64 27.61 -0.69
N LEU A 7 -9.74 28.59 -0.67
CA LEU A 7 -8.31 28.37 -0.94
C LEU A 7 -7.66 27.50 0.16
N GLY A 8 -8.03 27.70 1.42
CA GLY A 8 -7.61 26.85 2.53
C GLY A 8 -8.10 25.41 2.41
N LEU A 9 -9.33 25.18 1.94
CA LEU A 9 -9.89 23.85 1.74
C LEU A 9 -9.21 23.08 0.60
N LEU A 10 -8.83 23.77 -0.48
CA LEU A 10 -8.07 23.21 -1.61
C LEU A 10 -6.63 22.82 -1.24
N LEU A 11 -6.00 23.57 -0.33
CA LEU A 11 -4.64 23.27 0.16
C LEU A 11 -4.60 22.08 1.14
N LEU A 12 -5.73 21.73 1.76
CA LEU A 12 -5.86 20.61 2.71
C LEU A 12 -6.08 19.25 2.01
N SER A 13 -6.37 19.22 0.71
CA SER A 13 -6.57 17.97 -0.03
C SER A 13 -5.27 17.41 -0.61
N VAL A 14 -4.22 17.25 0.20
CA VAL A 14 -3.13 16.33 -0.14
C VAL A 14 -3.63 14.91 0.11
N THR A 15 -4.46 14.41 -0.81
CA THR A 15 -4.89 13.01 -0.78
C THR A 15 -3.74 12.14 -1.27
N VAL A 16 -3.38 11.10 -0.52
CA VAL A 16 -2.56 10.00 -1.06
C VAL A 16 -3.39 9.33 -2.13
N GLN A 17 -3.17 9.73 -3.37
CA GLN A 17 -3.93 9.26 -4.51
C GLN A 17 -3.41 7.88 -4.89
N GLY A 18 -4.24 6.86 -4.71
CA GLY A 18 -3.90 5.52 -5.15
C GLY A 18 -3.72 5.44 -6.66
N LYS A 19 -2.95 4.46 -7.09
CA LYS A 19 -2.53 4.27 -8.47
C LYS A 19 -2.67 2.81 -8.88
N ILE A 20 -3.14 2.59 -10.10
CA ILE A 20 -3.00 1.30 -10.78
C ILE A 20 -1.80 1.43 -11.70
N PHE A 21 -0.74 0.67 -11.42
CA PHE A 21 0.47 0.73 -12.25
C PHE A 21 0.27 -0.03 -13.56
N GLN A 22 0.89 0.49 -14.62
CA GLN A 22 1.13 -0.31 -15.83
C GLN A 22 2.26 -1.32 -15.56
N ARG A 23 2.20 -2.51 -16.18
CA ARG A 23 3.17 -3.60 -15.92
C ARG A 23 4.64 -3.16 -16.00
N CYS A 24 5.03 -2.52 -17.10
CA CYS A 24 6.42 -2.07 -17.30
C CYS A 24 6.79 -0.85 -16.45
N GLU A 25 5.81 -0.08 -15.99
CA GLU A 25 6.04 1.03 -15.07
C GLU A 25 6.37 0.50 -13.67
N LEU A 26 5.60 -0.47 -13.18
CA LEU A 26 5.89 -1.13 -11.91
C LEU A 26 7.25 -1.83 -11.96
N ALA A 27 7.55 -2.59 -13.02
CA ALA A 27 8.83 -3.30 -13.14
C ALA A 27 10.03 -2.34 -13.06
N ARG A 28 9.99 -1.19 -13.75
CA ARG A 28 11.03 -0.16 -13.65
C ARG A 28 11.11 0.45 -12.25
N THR A 29 9.96 0.67 -11.61
CA THR A 29 9.89 1.21 -10.24
C THR A 29 10.53 0.24 -9.24
N LEU A 30 10.14 -1.03 -9.25
CA LEU A 30 10.69 -2.06 -8.36
C LEU A 30 12.18 -2.30 -8.61
N LYS A 31 12.62 -2.30 -9.88
CA LYS A 31 14.05 -2.37 -10.20
C LYS A 31 14.83 -1.18 -9.65
N LYS A 32 14.30 0.05 -9.79
CA LYS A 32 14.91 1.26 -9.22
C LYS A 32 14.97 1.22 -7.69
N LEU A 33 14.01 0.57 -7.04
CA LEU A 33 13.97 0.36 -5.59
C LEU A 33 14.86 -0.80 -5.11
N GLY A 34 15.62 -1.46 -6.01
CA GLY A 34 16.54 -2.53 -5.64
C GLY A 34 15.87 -3.87 -5.35
N MET A 35 14.64 -4.08 -5.82
CA MET A 35 13.90 -5.34 -5.57
C MET A 35 14.39 -6.50 -6.45
N ASP A 36 15.06 -6.21 -7.57
CA ASP A 36 15.61 -7.25 -8.46
C ASP A 36 16.81 -7.95 -7.80
N GLY A 37 16.61 -9.20 -7.37
CA GLY A 37 17.59 -9.99 -6.62
C GLY A 37 17.58 -9.75 -5.11
N PHE A 38 16.66 -8.94 -4.58
CA PHE A 38 16.55 -8.70 -3.14
C PHE A 38 16.27 -10.02 -2.41
N LYS A 39 17.17 -10.41 -1.51
CA LYS A 39 17.13 -11.70 -0.80
C LYS A 39 17.02 -12.91 -1.74
N GLY A 40 17.59 -12.81 -2.96
CA GLY A 40 17.56 -13.86 -3.97
C GLY A 40 16.24 -13.95 -4.76
N VAL A 41 15.31 -13.01 -4.57
CA VAL A 41 14.02 -12.98 -5.27
C VAL A 41 14.14 -12.17 -6.57
N SER A 42 13.81 -12.78 -7.70
CA SER A 42 13.87 -12.12 -9.00
C SER A 42 12.82 -11.02 -9.17
N LEU A 43 13.09 -10.01 -10.00
CA LEU A 43 12.08 -9.00 -10.35
C LEU A 43 10.80 -9.62 -10.94
N ALA A 44 10.92 -10.69 -11.73
CA ALA A 44 9.77 -11.38 -12.32
C ALA A 44 8.84 -11.98 -11.24
N THR A 45 9.42 -12.50 -10.15
CA THR A 45 8.67 -13.02 -9.00
C THR A 45 7.88 -11.89 -8.32
N TRP A 46 8.51 -10.75 -8.05
CA TRP A 46 7.82 -9.58 -7.49
C TRP A 46 6.67 -9.09 -8.37
N MET A 47 6.89 -9.06 -9.69
CA MET A 47 5.85 -8.69 -10.66
C MET A 47 4.69 -9.69 -10.67
N CYS A 48 4.97 -10.98 -10.53
CA CYS A 48 3.94 -12.02 -10.45
C CYS A 48 3.08 -11.85 -9.20
N VAL A 49 3.70 -11.65 -8.03
CA VAL A 49 2.99 -11.40 -6.77
C VAL A 49 2.08 -10.18 -6.90
N ALA A 50 2.60 -9.03 -7.34
CA ALA A 50 1.80 -7.81 -7.49
C ALA A 50 0.64 -7.94 -8.49
N LYS A 51 0.78 -8.79 -9.53
CA LYS A 51 -0.29 -9.05 -10.50
C LYS A 51 -1.44 -9.83 -9.91
N TRP A 52 -1.15 -10.84 -9.09
CA TRP A 52 -2.17 -11.76 -8.56
C TRP A 52 -2.77 -11.29 -7.26
N GLU A 53 -2.02 -10.55 -6.45
CA GLU A 53 -2.50 -10.00 -5.20
C GLU A 53 -3.45 -8.82 -5.41
N SER A 54 -3.12 -7.91 -6.33
CA SER A 54 -3.83 -6.63 -6.41
C SER A 54 -4.13 -6.14 -7.83
N ASP A 55 -3.74 -6.89 -8.86
CA ASP A 55 -3.74 -6.40 -10.25
C ASP A 55 -3.02 -5.04 -10.39
N TYR A 56 -1.86 -4.91 -9.73
CA TYR A 56 -1.05 -3.68 -9.68
C TYR A 56 -1.73 -2.43 -9.05
N ASN A 57 -2.88 -2.59 -8.39
CA ASN A 57 -3.61 -1.52 -7.72
C ASN A 57 -3.09 -1.23 -6.29
N THR A 58 -2.55 -0.04 -6.06
CA THR A 58 -2.02 0.35 -4.74
C THR A 58 -3.10 0.63 -3.70
N ARG A 59 -4.39 0.66 -4.08
CA ARG A 59 -5.55 0.81 -3.19
C ARG A 59 -6.33 -0.48 -2.97
N ALA A 60 -5.86 -1.61 -3.49
CA ALA A 60 -6.51 -2.89 -3.25
C ALA A 60 -6.59 -3.17 -1.75
N THR A 61 -7.75 -3.60 -1.28
CA THR A 61 -7.96 -4.06 0.09
C THR A 61 -8.83 -5.29 0.10
N ASN A 62 -8.47 -6.27 0.91
CA ASN A 62 -9.22 -7.49 1.09
C ASN A 62 -9.46 -7.76 2.58
N TYR A 63 -10.73 -7.85 3.00
CA TYR A 63 -11.07 -8.12 4.40
C TYR A 63 -11.16 -9.62 4.65
N ASN A 64 -10.55 -10.09 5.74
CA ASN A 64 -10.49 -11.49 6.13
C ASN A 64 -11.38 -11.74 7.36
N PRO A 65 -12.61 -12.27 7.21
CA PRO A 65 -13.57 -12.37 8.30
C PRO A 65 -13.11 -13.28 9.46
N GLY A 66 -12.40 -14.37 9.15
CA GLY A 66 -11.97 -15.35 10.15
C GLY A 66 -10.93 -14.80 11.14
N SER A 67 -9.99 -13.98 10.67
CA SER A 67 -8.97 -13.33 11.50
C SER A 67 -9.36 -11.92 11.95
N ARG A 68 -10.41 -11.34 11.34
CA ARG A 68 -10.78 -9.91 11.46
C ARG A 68 -9.61 -8.98 11.08
N SER A 69 -8.77 -9.40 10.14
CA SER A 69 -7.68 -8.59 9.58
C SER A 69 -8.02 -8.12 8.16
N THR A 70 -7.22 -7.20 7.63
CA THR A 70 -7.37 -6.69 6.25
C THR A 70 -6.00 -6.70 5.57
N ASP A 71 -5.96 -7.07 4.29
CA ASP A 71 -4.79 -6.97 3.43
C ASP A 71 -4.79 -5.63 2.69
N TYR A 72 -3.62 -4.99 2.56
CA TYR A 72 -3.50 -3.63 2.04
C TYR A 72 -2.50 -3.50 0.90
N GLY A 73 -2.92 -2.77 -0.13
CA GLY A 73 -2.06 -2.23 -1.17
C GLY A 73 -1.57 -3.26 -2.18
N ILE A 74 -0.51 -2.88 -2.92
CA ILE A 74 -0.05 -3.61 -4.12
C ILE A 74 0.49 -5.02 -3.84
N PHE A 75 0.86 -5.29 -2.59
CA PHE A 75 1.37 -6.59 -2.14
C PHE A 75 0.45 -7.26 -1.12
N GLN A 76 -0.77 -6.74 -0.92
CA GLN A 76 -1.76 -7.27 0.04
C GLN A 76 -1.15 -7.55 1.42
N ILE A 77 -0.46 -6.54 1.98
CA ILE A 77 0.20 -6.64 3.29
C ILE A 77 -0.85 -6.72 4.39
N ASN A 78 -0.84 -7.80 5.16
CA ASN A 78 -1.86 -8.09 6.18
C ASN A 78 -1.67 -7.30 7.49
N SER A 79 -2.75 -6.71 8.00
CA SER A 79 -2.78 -5.93 9.25
C SER A 79 -2.66 -6.73 10.54
N ARG A 80 -2.73 -8.07 10.51
CA ARG A 80 -2.52 -8.90 11.70
C ARG A 80 -1.07 -8.86 12.17
N TYR A 81 -0.12 -8.73 11.23
CA TYR A 81 1.31 -8.93 11.48
C TYR A 81 2.15 -7.70 11.12
N TRP A 82 1.88 -7.06 9.99
CA TRP A 82 2.86 -6.19 9.34
C TRP A 82 2.62 -4.70 9.58
N CYS A 83 1.36 -4.25 9.57
CA CYS A 83 0.99 -2.84 9.65
C CYS A 83 -0.16 -2.61 10.63
N ASN A 84 -0.27 -1.39 11.16
CA ASN A 84 -1.37 -1.01 12.05
C ASN A 84 -2.51 -0.31 11.30
N ASP A 85 -3.73 -0.89 11.37
CA ASP A 85 -4.96 -0.30 10.85
C ASP A 85 -5.92 0.23 11.94
N GLY A 86 -5.54 0.10 13.22
CA GLY A 86 -6.31 0.56 14.38
C GLY A 86 -7.55 -0.27 14.72
N LYS A 87 -7.86 -1.33 13.96
CA LYS A 87 -9.10 -2.12 14.14
C LYS A 87 -8.87 -3.64 14.18
N THR A 88 -7.71 -4.12 13.73
CA THR A 88 -7.39 -5.55 13.75
C THR A 88 -7.07 -6.01 15.18
N PRO A 89 -7.82 -6.98 15.74
CA PRO A 89 -7.61 -7.42 17.12
C PRO A 89 -6.24 -8.08 17.33
N ARG A 90 -5.60 -7.77 18.47
CA ARG A 90 -4.31 -8.36 18.92
C ARG A 90 -3.16 -8.22 17.89
N ALA A 91 -3.25 -7.26 16.97
CA ALA A 91 -2.32 -7.13 15.85
C ALA A 91 -0.90 -6.77 16.28
N GLU A 92 0.08 -7.23 15.51
CA GLU A 92 1.45 -6.75 15.54
C GLU A 92 1.64 -5.63 14.51
N ASN A 93 2.81 -5.00 14.52
CA ASN A 93 3.18 -3.99 13.54
C ASN A 93 4.67 -4.10 13.24
N ALA A 94 5.09 -5.24 12.69
CA ALA A 94 6.49 -5.55 12.44
C ALA A 94 7.17 -4.55 11.49
N CYS A 95 6.42 -3.92 10.58
CA CYS A 95 6.96 -2.87 9.70
C CYS A 95 6.94 -1.47 10.35
N HIS A 96 6.36 -1.31 11.53
CA HIS A 96 6.24 -0.03 12.24
C HIS A 96 5.58 1.09 11.42
N VAL A 97 4.53 0.77 10.66
CA VAL A 97 3.82 1.73 9.78
C VAL A 97 2.30 1.67 9.94
N SER A 98 1.60 2.72 9.51
CA SER A 98 0.14 2.66 9.30
C SER A 98 -0.17 1.93 7.99
N CYS A 99 -1.19 1.06 8.00
CA CYS A 99 -1.67 0.41 6.76
C CYS A 99 -2.19 1.40 5.71
N SER A 100 -2.54 2.63 6.13
CA SER A 100 -2.99 3.69 5.21
C SER A 100 -1.86 4.39 4.44
N GLY A 101 -0.60 4.00 4.65
CA GLY A 101 0.56 4.63 4.01
C GLY A 101 0.86 6.03 4.54
N LYS A 102 0.16 6.50 5.59
CA LYS A 102 0.52 7.70 6.33
C LYS A 102 1.71 7.38 7.23
N THR A 103 2.92 7.69 6.77
CA THR A 103 4.06 7.81 7.67
C THR A 103 3.79 8.98 8.63
N ARG A 104 4.11 8.78 9.91
CA ARG A 104 4.06 9.82 10.92
C ARG A 104 5.11 10.90 10.62
#